data_AF-A0A2H0L0U1-F1
#
_entry.id   AF-A0A2H0L0U1-F1
#
_cell.length_a   1.000
_cell.length_b   1.000
_cell.length_c   1.000
_cell.angle_alpha   90.00
_cell.angle_beta   90.00
_cell.angle_gamma   90.00
#
_symmetry.space_group_name_H-M   'P 1'
#
loop_
_entity.id
_entity.type
_entity.pdbx_description
1 polymer ?
#
loop_
_entity_poly.entity_id
_entity_poly.type
_entity_poly.pdbx_seq_one_letter_code
_entity_poly.pdbx_strand_id
1 'polypeptide(L)' 'MPAQSEQQRKAAAIALSVKKGKKPKSTLRGASKDMYESMTQKQLEDYAKK' A
#
# COMPACT_ATOMS: atom_id res chain seq x y z
N MET A 1 -14.54 12.46 8.39
CA MET A 1 -13.88 12.71 7.09
C MET A 1 -14.02 11.43 6.29
N PRO A 2 -14.51 11.42 5.04
CA PRO A 2 -14.79 10.16 4.39
C PRO A 2 -13.48 9.37 4.34
N ALA A 3 -13.58 8.13 4.83
CA ALA A 3 -12.52 7.17 5.01
C ALA A 3 -11.61 7.11 3.78
N GLN A 4 -10.32 6.81 4.00
CA GLN A 4 -9.29 6.57 2.98
C GLN A 4 -9.88 6.27 1.59
N SER A 5 -9.54 7.10 0.60
CA SER A 5 -9.99 6.93 -0.78
C SER A 5 -9.72 5.50 -1.26
N GLU A 6 -10.62 4.93 -2.06
CA GLU A 6 -10.45 3.59 -2.64
C GLU A 6 -9.10 3.44 -3.36
N GLN A 7 -8.59 4.53 -3.93
CA GLN A 7 -7.27 4.61 -4.55
C GLN A 7 -6.14 4.38 -3.53
N GLN A 8 -6.26 4.92 -2.31
CA GLN A 8 -5.29 4.74 -1.24
C GLN A 8 -5.30 3.30 -0.72
N ARG A 9 -6.47 2.66 -0.64
CA ARG A 9 -6.56 1.23 -0.27
C ARG A 9 -5.90 0.33 -1.30
N LYS A 10 -6.15 0.59 -2.59
CA LYS A 10 -5.48 -0.12 -3.69
C LYS A 10 -3.96 0.10 -3.66
N ALA A 11 -3.52 1.34 -3.43
CA ALA A 11 -2.11 1.66 -3.29
C ALA A 11 -1.46 0.92 -2.10
N ALA A 12 -2.14 0.87 -0.95
CA ALA A 12 -1.70 0.13 0.23
C ALA A 12 -1.60 -1.38 -0.05
N ALA A 13 -2.57 -1.97 -0.76
CA ALA A 13 -2.56 -3.38 -1.13
C ALA A 13 -1.40 -3.74 -2.07
N ILE A 14 -1.07 -2.87 -3.02
CA ILE A 14 0.09 -3.04 -3.91
C ILE A 14 1.38 -2.95 -3.09
N ALA A 15 1.52 -1.90 -2.28
CA ALA A 15 2.67 -1.71 -1.41
C ALA A 15 2.89 -2.91 -0.45
N LEU A 16 1.81 -3.42 0.15
CA LEU A 16 1.83 -4.60 1.02
C LEU A 16 2.29 -5.85 0.27
N SER A 17 1.79 -6.06 -0.96
CA SER A 17 2.16 -7.20 -1.79
C SER A 17 3.65 -7.19 -2.13
N VAL A 18 4.21 -6.02 -2.42
CA VAL A 18 5.65 -5.85 -2.66
C VAL A 18 6.44 -6.06 -1.37
N LYS A 19 5.98 -5.53 -0.24
CA LYS A 19 6.64 -5.70 1.07
C LYS A 19 6.67 -7.16 1.54
N LYS A 20 5.65 -7.95 1.19
CA LYS A 20 5.59 -9.40 1.38
C LYS A 20 6.40 -10.21 0.36
N GLY A 21 7.06 -9.57 -0.60
CA GLY A 21 7.82 -10.24 -1.66
C GLY A 21 6.97 -10.94 -2.73
N LYS A 22 5.65 -10.70 -2.78
CA LYS A 22 4.75 -11.32 -3.76
C LYS A 22 4.78 -10.64 -5.13
N LYS A 23 5.18 -9.36 -5.18
CA LYS A 23 5.29 -8.56 -6.39
C LYS A 23 6.63 -7.80 -6.42
N PRO A 24 7.21 -7.55 -7.61
CA PRO A 24 8.46 -6.81 -7.71
C PRO A 24 8.26 -5.32 -7.39
N LYS A 25 9.32 -4.65 -6.91
CA LYS A 25 9.30 -3.20 -6.59
C LYS A 25 8.92 -2.33 -7.80
N SER A 26 9.12 -2.81 -9.03
CA SER A 26 8.71 -2.14 -10.26
C SER A 26 7.19 -1.94 -10.39
N THR A 27 6.38 -2.66 -9.61
CA THR A 27 4.92 -2.46 -9.55
C THR A 27 4.49 -1.26 -8.71
N LEU A 28 5.39 -0.69 -7.91
CA LEU A 28 5.12 0.50 -7.11
C LEU A 28 5.08 1.75 -8.00
N ARG A 29 3.96 2.46 -7.98
CA ARG A 29 3.75 3.74 -8.70
C ARG A 29 2.92 4.71 -7.87
N GLY A 30 3.26 6.01 -7.96
CA GLY A 30 2.60 7.08 -7.21
C GLY A 30 2.52 6.76 -5.72
N ALA A 31 1.33 6.93 -5.14
CA ALA A 31 1.07 6.70 -3.71
C ALA A 31 1.53 5.32 -3.20
N SER A 32 1.48 4.26 -4.01
CA SER A 32 1.93 2.94 -3.54
C SER A 32 3.43 2.90 -3.25
N LYS A 33 4.24 3.70 -3.95
CA LYS A 33 5.68 3.82 -3.70
C LYS A 33 5.94 4.58 -2.40
N ASP A 34 5.29 5.73 -2.23
CA ASP A 34 5.41 6.55 -1.01
C ASP A 34 4.96 5.77 0.23
N MET A 35 3.88 5.01 0.11
CA MET A 35 3.37 4.14 1.17
C MET A 35 4.31 2.97 1.46
N TYR A 36 4.94 2.36 0.45
CA TYR A 36 5.91 1.29 0.65
C TYR A 36 7.13 1.74 1.46
N GLU A 37 7.64 2.94 1.16
CA GLU A 37 8.80 3.55 1.79
C GLU A 37 8.48 4.08 3.19
N SER A 38 7.31 4.70 3.38
CA SER A 38 6.98 5.42 4.62
C SER A 38 6.15 4.62 5.63
N MET A 39 5.51 3.52 5.23
CA MET A 39 4.60 2.76 6.10
C MET A 39 5.10 1.34 6.34
N THR A 40 4.89 0.82 7.55
CA THR A 40 5.23 -0.58 7.89
C THR A 40 4.25 -1.58 7.26
N GLN A 41 4.63 -2.86 7.23
CA GLN A 41 3.76 -3.92 6.70
C GLN A 41 2.38 -3.94 7.40
N LYS A 42 2.35 -3.80 8.73
CA LYS A 42 1.09 -3.76 9.50
C LYS A 42 0.23 -2.55 9.13
N GLN A 43 0.82 -1.36 9.02
CA GLN A 43 0.08 -0.16 8.63
C GLN A 43 -0.51 -0.28 7.22
N LEU A 44 0.23 -0.85 6.26
CA LEU A 44 -0.29 -1.12 4.91
C LEU A 44 -1.44 -2.13 4.92
N GLU A 45 -1.39 -3.10 5.82
CA GLU A 45 -2.41 -4.13 5.99
C GLU A 45 -3.70 -3.55 6.60
N ASP A 46 -3.59 -2.67 7.59
CA ASP A 46 -4.71 -1.92 8.15
C ASP A 46 -5.33 -0.97 7.12
N TYR A 47 -4.48 -0.30 6.32
CA TYR A 47 -4.94 0.57 5.25
C TYR A 47 -5.66 -0.19 4.12
N ALA A 48 -5.28 -1.45 3.86
CA ALA A 48 -5.88 -2.29 2.82
C ALA A 48 -7.12 -3.07 3.29
N LYS A 49 -7.31 -3.29 4.61
CA LYS A 49 -8.45 -4.04 5.19
C LYS A 49 -9.70 -3.20 5.43
N LYS A 50 -9.56 -1.89 5.65
CA LYS A 50 -10.69 -0.93 5.74
C LYS A 50 -11.30 -0.66 4.37
#